data_AF-A0A7C9D708-F1
#
_entry.id   AF-A0A7C9D708-F1
#
_cell.length_a   1.000
_cell.length_b   1.000
_cell.length_c   1.000
_cell.angle_alpha   90.00
_cell.angle_beta   90.00
_cell.angle_gamma   90.00
#
_symmetry.space_group_name_H-M   'P 1'
#
loop_
_entity.id
_entity.type
_entity.pdbx_description
1 polymer ?
#
loop_
_entity_poly.entity_id
_entity_poly.type
_entity_poly.pdbx_seq_one_letter_code
_entity_poly.pdbx_strand_id
1 'polypeptide(L)'
;KMGRSISELKMEELVDSGLTPAEAESFARVLKDVVAGASSAGPAEVWRELVARRLLRPNFPHALHQLVYYTLYSDWDYSLLGPPPYWFPSPYESRYTNLGRVMEAHGPRLLGKAYEDPITSFSLFQKFTAQNPEVYWPIVLKELSVWFHEAPRCILDETDESKPGGTWFPGSVLNIAECCLLPTSYPRKTDNSVAIVWREEGRDDDPVCHLTLRDVRDQVMLVANALDSTFSKGDIIAIDMPMTVSAVIIYLAIIISGRIV
;
A
#
# COMPACT_ATOMS: atom_id res chain seq x y z
N LYS A 1 -0.05 26.17 27.60
CA LYS A 1 1.19 26.95 27.37
C LYS A 1 1.19 27.28 25.89
N MET A 2 1.22 28.55 25.50
CA MET A 2 1.44 28.91 24.09
C MET A 2 2.75 28.26 23.65
N GLY A 3 2.68 27.42 22.62
CA GLY A 3 3.82 26.84 21.95
C GLY A 3 4.68 27.93 21.35
N ARG A 4 5.95 27.59 21.17
CA ARG A 4 6.96 28.51 20.68
C ARG A 4 6.93 28.49 19.17
N SER A 5 6.82 29.65 18.54
CA SER A 5 6.82 29.74 17.08
C SER A 5 8.18 29.29 16.52
N ILE A 6 8.15 28.52 15.43
CA ILE A 6 9.36 28.12 14.70
C ILE A 6 10.17 29.32 14.18
N SER A 7 9.52 30.48 13.98
CA SER A 7 10.19 31.73 13.60
C SER A 7 11.09 32.30 14.71
N GLU A 8 10.93 31.84 15.95
CA GLU A 8 11.69 32.28 17.13
C GLU A 8 12.89 31.37 17.46
N LEU A 9 13.21 30.40 16.60
CA LEU A 9 14.42 29.58 16.73
C LEU A 9 15.67 30.48 16.69
N LYS A 10 16.49 30.38 17.74
CA LYS A 10 17.72 31.15 17.87
C LYS A 10 18.87 30.43 17.17
N MET A 11 19.86 31.22 16.73
CA MET A 11 21.10 30.70 16.14
C MET A 11 21.86 29.78 17.10
N GLU A 12 21.86 30.11 18.39
CA GLU A 12 22.47 29.30 19.45
C GLU A 12 21.91 27.87 19.47
N GLU A 13 20.59 27.71 19.35
CA GLU A 13 19.94 26.40 19.39
C GLU A 13 20.24 25.55 18.16
N LEU A 14 20.39 26.19 16.99
CA LEU A 14 20.81 25.50 15.77
C LEU A 14 22.25 24.99 15.91
N VAL A 15 23.13 25.78 16.51
CA VAL A 15 24.51 25.36 16.78
C VAL A 15 24.56 24.27 17.84
N ASP A 16 23.80 24.40 18.93
CA ASP A 16 23.68 23.40 20.01
C ASP A 16 23.10 22.07 19.51
N SER A 17 22.28 22.11 18.46
CA SER A 17 21.78 20.91 17.78
C SER A 17 22.83 20.18 16.94
N GLY A 18 24.04 20.73 16.83
CA GLY A 18 25.21 20.12 16.19
C GLY A 18 25.55 20.66 14.80
N LEU A 19 24.99 21.80 14.39
CA LEU A 19 25.40 22.51 13.17
C LEU A 19 26.64 23.38 13.42
N THR A 20 27.49 23.53 12.41
CA THR A 20 28.50 24.59 12.43
C THR A 20 27.83 25.98 12.31
N PRO A 21 28.46 27.07 12.77
CA PRO A 21 27.86 28.41 12.66
C PRO A 21 27.48 28.80 11.22
N ALA A 22 28.29 28.43 10.23
CA ALA A 22 28.02 28.70 8.81
C ALA A 22 26.82 27.87 8.29
N GLU A 23 26.72 26.60 8.69
CA GLU A 23 25.56 25.76 8.35
C GLU A 23 24.29 26.28 9.02
N ALA A 24 24.36 26.67 10.29
CA ALA A 24 23.25 27.24 11.04
C ALA A 24 22.73 28.53 10.37
N GLU A 25 23.61 29.40 9.86
CA GLU A 25 23.21 30.65 9.20
C GLU A 25 22.50 30.37 7.87
N SER A 26 23.08 29.48 7.06
CA SER A 26 22.46 29.03 5.81
C SER A 26 21.11 28.37 6.06
N PHE A 27 21.02 27.50 7.06
CA PHE A 27 19.81 26.79 7.48
C PHE A 27 18.72 27.76 7.94
N ALA A 28 19.05 28.67 8.85
CA ALA A 28 18.11 29.66 9.40
C ALA A 28 17.53 30.57 8.32
N ARG A 29 18.33 30.96 7.33
CA ARG A 29 17.86 31.76 6.19
C ARG A 29 16.81 31.03 5.36
N VAL A 30 17.06 29.76 5.02
CA VAL A 30 16.10 28.96 4.25
C VAL A 30 14.86 28.64 5.07
N LEU A 31 15.02 28.33 6.37
CA LEU A 31 13.91 28.09 7.27
C LEU A 31 12.98 29.32 7.36
N LYS A 32 13.54 30.53 7.51
CA LYS A 32 12.75 31.76 7.54
C LYS A 32 11.99 32.01 6.25
N ASP A 33 12.61 31.75 5.11
CA ASP A 33 11.96 31.88 3.79
C ASP A 33 10.77 30.92 3.65
N VAL A 34 10.93 29.65 4.04
CA VAL A 34 9.85 28.66 4.03
C VAL A 34 8.72 29.05 4.98
N VAL A 35 9.04 29.44 6.21
CA VAL A 35 8.05 29.86 7.20
C VAL A 35 7.29 31.10 6.71
N ALA A 36 7.97 32.08 6.11
CA ALA A 36 7.31 33.26 5.55
C ALA A 36 6.37 32.92 4.38
N GLY A 37 6.73 31.95 3.54
CA GLY A 37 5.92 31.53 2.38
C GLY A 37 4.72 30.65 2.71
N ALA A 38 4.80 29.82 3.76
CA ALA A 38 3.79 28.78 4.06
C ALA A 38 3.03 28.97 5.38
N SER A 39 3.35 30.01 6.16
CA SER A 39 2.78 30.21 7.51
C SER A 39 1.25 30.38 7.52
N SER A 40 0.65 30.93 6.46
CA SER A 40 -0.82 31.06 6.35
C SER A 40 -1.55 29.73 6.17
N ALA A 41 -0.85 28.68 5.74
CA ALA A 41 -1.41 27.34 5.51
C ALA A 41 -1.25 26.39 6.72
N GLY A 42 -0.55 26.82 7.76
CA GLY A 42 -0.37 26.08 9.02
C GLY A 42 0.91 25.22 9.07
N PRO A 43 1.19 24.60 10.24
CA PRO A 43 2.47 23.93 10.51
C PRO A 43 2.74 22.71 9.64
N ALA A 44 1.69 21.98 9.24
CA ALA A 44 1.83 20.82 8.35
C ALA A 44 2.34 21.22 6.95
N GLU A 45 1.91 22.37 6.43
CA GLU A 45 2.36 22.85 5.13
C GLU A 45 3.79 23.40 5.18
N VAL A 46 4.13 24.09 6.26
CA VAL A 46 5.52 24.48 6.54
C VAL A 46 6.42 23.24 6.58
N TRP A 47 6.01 22.17 7.28
CA TRP A 47 6.78 20.92 7.33
C TRP A 47 6.93 20.29 5.94
N ARG A 48 5.85 20.25 5.16
CA ARG A 48 5.85 19.72 3.78
C ARG A 48 6.88 20.45 2.92
N GLU A 49 6.91 21.77 2.97
CA GLU A 49 7.85 22.58 2.18
C GLU A 49 9.31 22.40 2.65
N LEU A 50 9.54 22.26 3.96
CA LEU A 50 10.88 21.96 4.50
C LEU A 50 11.42 20.62 3.98
N VAL A 51 10.56 19.59 3.95
CA VAL A 51 10.88 18.26 3.43
C VAL A 51 11.08 18.32 1.91
N ALA A 52 10.20 19.01 1.18
CA ALA A 52 10.29 19.15 -0.28
C ALA A 52 11.59 19.82 -0.73
N ARG A 53 12.05 20.85 0.01
CA ARG A 53 13.33 21.52 -0.23
C ARG A 53 14.55 20.74 0.23
N ARG A 54 14.35 19.58 0.88
CA ARG A 54 15.42 18.77 1.49
C ARG A 54 16.30 19.59 2.43
N LEU A 55 15.69 20.50 3.19
CA LEU A 55 16.43 21.35 4.13
C LEU A 55 17.07 20.48 5.22
N LEU A 56 16.31 19.50 5.73
CA LEU A 56 16.80 18.48 6.65
C LEU A 56 17.39 17.29 5.87
N ARG A 57 18.71 17.11 5.97
CA ARG A 57 19.43 16.04 5.28
C ARG A 57 19.73 14.86 6.21
N PRO A 58 19.82 13.62 5.70
CA PRO A 58 20.10 12.44 6.53
C PRO A 58 21.42 12.51 7.32
N ASN A 59 22.40 13.29 6.83
CA ASN A 59 23.69 13.47 7.48
C ASN A 59 23.68 14.54 8.58
N PHE A 60 22.60 15.31 8.73
CA PHE A 60 22.48 16.26 9.84
C PHE A 60 22.16 15.55 11.16
N PRO A 61 22.62 16.11 12.31
CA PRO A 61 22.43 15.49 13.61
C PRO A 61 20.95 15.29 13.94
N HIS A 62 20.61 14.15 14.57
CA HIS A 62 19.23 13.83 14.94
C HIS A 62 18.56 14.92 15.79
N ALA A 63 19.33 15.56 16.68
CA ALA A 63 18.85 16.64 17.53
C ALA A 63 18.28 17.84 16.73
N LEU A 64 18.88 18.16 15.57
CA LEU A 64 18.36 19.22 14.69
C LEU A 64 16.99 18.84 14.12
N HIS A 65 16.83 17.61 13.66
CA HIS A 65 15.55 17.12 13.12
C HIS A 65 14.44 17.21 14.18
N GLN A 66 14.74 16.77 15.41
CA GLN A 66 13.82 16.86 16.54
C GLN A 66 13.49 18.31 16.91
N LEU A 67 14.50 19.18 16.99
CA LEU A 67 14.34 20.59 17.32
C LEU A 67 13.35 21.26 16.36
N VAL A 68 13.57 21.10 15.05
CA VAL A 68 12.72 21.73 14.03
C VAL A 68 11.31 21.15 14.07
N TYR A 69 11.17 19.81 14.13
CA TYR A 69 9.88 19.14 14.12
C TYR A 69 9.01 19.50 15.34
N TYR A 70 9.56 19.37 16.56
CA TYR A 70 8.80 19.62 17.78
C TYR A 70 8.54 21.11 18.02
N THR A 71 9.42 22.00 17.54
CA THR A 71 9.13 23.44 17.58
C THR A 71 7.99 23.80 16.63
N LEU A 72 8.01 23.24 15.40
CA LEU A 72 6.96 23.50 14.41
C LEU A 72 5.58 23.08 14.88
N TYR A 73 5.50 21.89 15.47
CA TYR A 73 4.25 21.30 15.95
C TYR A 73 4.01 21.55 17.44
N SER A 74 4.66 22.55 18.04
CA SER A 74 4.53 22.83 19.48
C SER A 74 3.11 23.18 19.91
N ASP A 75 2.32 23.79 19.01
CA ASP A 75 0.90 24.11 19.18
C ASP A 75 -0.04 23.15 18.43
N TRP A 76 0.45 22.00 17.98
CA TRP A 76 -0.38 21.03 17.25
C TRP A 76 -1.44 20.41 18.16
N ASP A 77 -2.71 20.56 17.79
CA ASP A 77 -3.81 19.94 18.53
C ASP A 77 -3.88 18.44 18.22
N TYR A 78 -3.14 17.66 19.00
CA TYR A 78 -3.12 16.20 18.89
C TYR A 78 -4.51 15.57 19.10
N SER A 79 -5.35 16.16 19.96
CA SER A 79 -6.66 15.59 20.29
C SER A 79 -7.64 15.72 19.13
N LEU A 80 -7.57 16.83 18.39
CA LEU A 80 -8.43 17.10 17.26
C LEU A 80 -7.87 16.55 15.94
N LEU A 81 -6.57 16.69 15.70
CA LEU A 81 -5.92 16.41 14.41
C LEU A 81 -5.16 15.09 14.38
N GLY A 82 -5.00 14.42 15.52
CA GLY A 82 -4.18 13.23 15.66
C GLY A 82 -2.67 13.53 15.66
N PRO A 83 -1.82 12.53 15.41
CA PRO A 83 -0.37 12.72 15.39
C PRO A 83 0.06 13.69 14.26
N PRO A 84 1.01 14.60 14.53
CA PRO A 84 1.53 15.49 13.49
C PRO A 84 2.18 14.66 12.36
N PRO A 85 1.98 15.05 11.09
CA PRO A 85 2.51 14.30 9.96
C PRO A 85 4.03 14.49 9.84
N TYR A 86 4.74 13.38 9.73
CA TYR A 86 6.20 13.37 9.57
C TYR A 86 6.65 13.32 8.11
N TRP A 87 5.86 12.69 7.24
CA TRP A 87 6.20 12.48 5.83
C TRP A 87 4.99 12.77 4.94
N PHE A 88 5.27 13.29 3.75
CA PHE A 88 4.27 13.54 2.71
C PHE A 88 4.72 12.90 1.40
N PRO A 89 3.83 12.19 0.69
CA PRO A 89 4.12 11.72 -0.65
C PRO A 89 4.28 12.91 -1.59
N SER A 90 5.25 12.84 -2.52
CA SER A 90 5.31 13.84 -3.58
C SER A 90 4.16 13.63 -4.58
N PRO A 91 3.63 14.71 -5.20
CA PRO A 91 2.65 14.60 -6.28
C PRO A 91 3.17 13.80 -7.48
N TYR A 92 4.49 13.75 -7.67
CA TYR A 92 5.12 12.95 -8.69
C TYR A 92 5.01 11.46 -8.35
N GLU A 93 5.49 11.03 -7.17
CA GLU A 93 5.49 9.62 -6.76
C GLU A 93 4.08 9.06 -6.61
N SER A 94 3.12 9.88 -6.15
CA SER A 94 1.74 9.45 -5.94
C SER A 94 1.13 8.86 -7.21
N ARG A 95 1.42 9.43 -8.38
CA ARG A 95 0.98 8.97 -9.71
C ARG A 95 1.54 7.62 -10.13
N TYR A 96 2.68 7.20 -9.57
CA TYR A 96 3.33 5.92 -9.90
C TYR A 96 2.97 4.79 -8.95
N THR A 97 2.30 5.08 -7.84
CA THR A 97 1.70 4.03 -6.99
C THR A 97 0.67 3.22 -7.78
N ASN A 98 0.37 1.99 -7.36
CA ASN A 98 -0.63 1.17 -8.05
C ASN A 98 -2.01 1.86 -8.06
N LEU A 99 -2.43 2.41 -6.91
CA LEU A 99 -3.67 3.18 -6.84
C LEU A 99 -3.60 4.48 -7.64
N GLY A 100 -2.48 5.20 -7.57
CA GLY A 100 -2.29 6.44 -8.33
C GLY A 100 -2.41 6.23 -9.83
N ARG A 101 -1.88 5.13 -10.37
CA ARG A 101 -2.06 4.78 -11.79
C ARG A 101 -3.52 4.54 -12.16
N VAL A 102 -4.28 3.86 -11.28
CA VAL A 102 -5.73 3.66 -11.46
C VAL A 102 -6.48 4.99 -11.40
N MET A 103 -6.13 5.86 -10.45
CA MET A 103 -6.73 7.19 -10.31
C MET A 103 -6.39 8.08 -11.50
N GLU A 104 -5.17 8.09 -12.00
CA GLU A 104 -4.78 8.85 -13.19
C GLU A 104 -5.51 8.34 -14.45
N ALA A 105 -5.64 7.02 -14.59
CA ALA A 105 -6.28 6.41 -15.77
C ALA A 105 -7.81 6.60 -15.78
N HIS A 106 -8.46 6.63 -14.62
CA HIS A 106 -9.92 6.61 -14.53
C HIS A 106 -10.54 7.83 -13.85
N GLY A 107 -9.82 8.51 -12.97
CA GLY A 107 -10.25 9.68 -12.20
C GLY A 107 -10.83 10.80 -13.06
N PRO A 108 -10.19 11.22 -14.18
CA PRO A 108 -10.78 12.24 -15.06
C PRO A 108 -12.14 11.85 -15.63
N ARG A 109 -12.38 10.56 -15.87
CA ARG A 109 -13.68 10.04 -16.35
C ARG A 109 -14.69 9.89 -15.21
N LEU A 110 -14.25 9.45 -14.04
CA LEU A 110 -15.13 9.13 -12.91
C LEU A 110 -15.53 10.38 -12.11
N LEU A 111 -14.61 11.32 -11.90
CA LEU A 111 -14.80 12.53 -11.08
C LEU A 111 -14.88 13.82 -11.93
N GLY A 112 -14.61 13.73 -13.24
CA GLY A 112 -14.67 14.88 -14.14
C GLY A 112 -13.67 15.98 -13.75
N LYS A 113 -14.14 17.23 -13.73
CA LYS A 113 -13.32 18.41 -13.39
C LYS A 113 -12.86 18.46 -11.94
N ALA A 114 -13.43 17.63 -11.06
CA ALA A 114 -13.03 17.55 -9.66
C ALA A 114 -11.81 16.64 -9.45
N TYR A 115 -11.36 15.94 -10.49
CA TYR A 115 -10.08 15.23 -10.46
C TYR A 115 -8.92 16.20 -10.70
N GLU A 116 -7.95 16.20 -9.79
CA GLU A 116 -6.73 17.00 -9.88
C GLU A 116 -5.49 16.10 -9.89
N ASP A 117 -5.29 15.36 -8.80
CA ASP A 117 -4.17 14.44 -8.63
C ASP A 117 -4.53 13.36 -7.58
N PRO A 118 -3.73 12.28 -7.46
CA PRO A 118 -4.06 11.16 -6.59
C PRO A 118 -4.13 11.51 -5.10
N ILE A 119 -3.43 12.56 -4.64
CA ILE A 119 -3.43 12.99 -3.24
C ILE A 119 -4.67 13.83 -3.00
N THR A 120 -4.84 14.91 -3.75
CA THR A 120 -5.93 15.88 -3.53
C THR A 120 -7.30 15.26 -3.77
N SER A 121 -7.41 14.40 -4.79
CA SER A 121 -8.67 13.75 -5.14
C SER A 121 -8.93 12.43 -4.41
N PHE A 122 -8.04 11.96 -3.53
CA PHE A 122 -8.16 10.65 -2.87
C PHE A 122 -9.50 10.48 -2.16
N SER A 123 -9.87 11.43 -1.30
CA SER A 123 -11.10 11.35 -0.50
C SER A 123 -12.36 11.34 -1.38
N LEU A 124 -12.36 12.13 -2.45
CA LEU A 124 -13.48 12.15 -3.40
C LEU A 124 -13.56 10.84 -4.19
N PHE A 125 -12.41 10.32 -4.62
CA PHE A 125 -12.33 9.02 -5.29
C PHE A 125 -12.83 7.90 -4.38
N GLN A 126 -12.34 7.83 -3.14
CA GLN A 126 -12.77 6.83 -2.15
C GLN A 126 -14.27 6.90 -1.88
N LYS A 127 -14.84 8.11 -1.77
CA LYS A 127 -16.29 8.26 -1.64
C LYS A 127 -17.04 7.75 -2.87
N PHE A 128 -16.53 8.06 -4.07
CA PHE A 128 -17.11 7.57 -5.31
C PHE A 128 -17.08 6.04 -5.39
N THR A 129 -15.96 5.40 -5.04
CA THR A 129 -15.82 3.93 -5.12
C THR A 129 -16.77 3.21 -4.18
N ALA A 130 -17.00 3.75 -2.98
CA ALA A 130 -17.96 3.20 -2.04
C ALA A 130 -19.41 3.33 -2.52
N GLN A 131 -19.74 4.42 -3.21
CA GLN A 131 -21.09 4.70 -3.71
C GLN A 131 -21.41 4.03 -5.05
N ASN A 132 -20.40 3.62 -5.81
CA ASN A 132 -20.54 3.11 -7.17
C ASN A 132 -19.78 1.78 -7.37
N PRO A 133 -20.10 0.72 -6.60
CA PRO A 133 -19.39 -0.55 -6.69
C PRO A 133 -19.46 -1.17 -8.10
N GLU A 134 -20.61 -1.07 -8.78
CA GLU A 134 -20.82 -1.56 -10.15
C GLU A 134 -19.89 -0.91 -11.18
N VAL A 135 -19.38 0.29 -10.89
CA VAL A 135 -18.44 1.00 -11.78
C VAL A 135 -17.00 0.74 -11.37
N TYR A 136 -16.72 0.73 -10.07
CA TYR A 136 -15.36 0.63 -9.55
C TYR A 136 -14.79 -0.79 -9.62
N TRP A 137 -15.56 -1.80 -9.21
CA TRP A 137 -15.03 -3.16 -9.11
C TRP A 137 -14.62 -3.79 -10.45
N PRO A 138 -15.29 -3.55 -11.59
CA PRO A 138 -14.78 -4.01 -12.88
C PRO A 138 -13.39 -3.47 -13.21
N ILE A 139 -13.05 -2.26 -12.75
CA ILE A 139 -11.70 -1.70 -12.89
C ILE A 139 -10.73 -2.51 -12.04
N VAL A 140 -11.04 -2.72 -10.77
CA VAL A 140 -10.19 -3.48 -9.83
C VAL A 140 -9.98 -4.92 -10.30
N LEU A 141 -11.04 -5.63 -10.68
CA LEU A 141 -10.97 -7.00 -11.16
C LEU A 141 -10.08 -7.13 -12.40
N LYS A 142 -10.14 -6.15 -13.30
CA LYS A 142 -9.26 -6.09 -14.47
C LYS A 142 -7.80 -5.83 -14.08
N GLU A 143 -7.54 -4.86 -13.20
CA GLU A 143 -6.19 -4.53 -12.74
C GLU A 143 -5.53 -5.69 -11.96
N LEU A 144 -6.32 -6.40 -11.17
CA LEU A 144 -5.91 -7.62 -10.47
C LEU A 144 -5.90 -8.85 -11.38
N SER A 145 -6.42 -8.72 -12.60
CA SER A 145 -6.55 -9.79 -13.59
C SER A 145 -7.23 -11.05 -13.02
N VAL A 146 -8.28 -10.82 -12.24
CA VAL A 146 -9.15 -11.87 -11.72
C VAL A 146 -9.94 -12.46 -12.88
N TRP A 147 -9.90 -13.77 -12.99
CA TRP A 147 -10.58 -14.50 -14.04
C TRP A 147 -11.73 -15.33 -13.48
N PHE A 148 -12.86 -15.27 -14.17
CA PHE A 148 -14.07 -15.98 -13.81
C PHE A 148 -14.39 -17.02 -14.89
N HIS A 149 -14.72 -18.23 -14.47
CA HIS A 149 -15.34 -19.24 -15.34
C HIS A 149 -16.77 -18.85 -15.69
N GLU A 150 -17.50 -18.33 -14.70
CA GLU A 150 -18.83 -17.73 -14.88
C GLU A 150 -18.82 -16.32 -14.30
N ALA A 151 -19.14 -15.34 -15.13
CA ALA A 151 -19.13 -13.94 -14.72
C ALA A 151 -20.26 -13.65 -13.72
N PRO A 152 -20.03 -12.77 -12.74
CA PRO A 152 -21.08 -12.36 -11.80
C PRO A 152 -22.25 -11.65 -12.52
N ARG A 153 -23.46 -11.81 -11.99
CA ARG A 153 -24.65 -11.09 -12.48
C ARG A 153 -24.61 -9.58 -12.19
N CYS A 154 -24.08 -9.23 -11.01
CA CYS A 154 -23.79 -7.87 -10.56
C CYS A 154 -22.61 -7.93 -9.57
N ILE A 155 -22.08 -6.79 -9.16
CA ILE A 155 -20.97 -6.72 -8.21
C ILE A 155 -21.44 -6.96 -6.78
N LEU A 156 -22.55 -6.34 -6.38
CA LEU A 156 -23.09 -6.44 -5.02
C LEU A 156 -24.62 -6.53 -5.07
N ASP A 157 -25.17 -7.55 -4.42
CA ASP A 157 -26.60 -7.75 -4.26
C ASP A 157 -27.00 -7.57 -2.79
N GLU A 158 -27.68 -6.47 -2.48
CA GLU A 158 -28.17 -6.11 -1.15
C GLU A 158 -29.67 -6.39 -0.96
N THR A 159 -30.29 -7.16 -1.87
CA THR A 159 -31.74 -7.44 -1.79
C THR A 159 -32.13 -8.34 -0.62
N ASP A 160 -31.18 -9.13 -0.10
CA ASP A 160 -31.37 -10.03 1.03
C ASP A 160 -31.02 -9.34 2.36
N GLU A 161 -32.04 -8.80 3.04
CA GLU A 161 -31.88 -8.10 4.32
C GLU A 161 -31.31 -8.98 5.45
N SER A 162 -31.32 -10.31 5.30
CA SER A 162 -30.74 -11.23 6.30
C SER A 162 -29.20 -11.27 6.26
N LYS A 163 -28.59 -10.75 5.20
CA LYS A 163 -27.13 -10.73 4.98
C LYS A 163 -26.61 -9.30 5.11
N PRO A 164 -26.22 -8.85 6.32
CA PRO A 164 -25.61 -7.53 6.46
C PRO A 164 -24.33 -7.45 5.61
N GLY A 165 -24.31 -6.52 4.66
CA GLY A 165 -23.22 -6.36 3.69
C GLY A 165 -23.44 -7.02 2.32
N GLY A 166 -24.61 -7.63 2.10
CA GLY A 166 -25.04 -8.18 0.81
C GLY A 166 -24.27 -9.42 0.35
N THR A 167 -24.55 -9.86 -0.88
CA THR A 167 -23.85 -10.95 -1.57
C THR A 167 -22.96 -10.36 -2.66
N TRP A 168 -21.65 -10.54 -2.54
CA TRP A 168 -20.68 -10.10 -3.55
C TRP A 168 -20.59 -11.09 -4.70
N PHE A 169 -20.52 -10.54 -5.92
CA PHE A 169 -20.35 -11.29 -7.18
C PHE A 169 -21.33 -12.48 -7.35
N PRO A 170 -22.65 -12.29 -7.13
CA PRO A 170 -23.62 -13.39 -7.16
C PRO A 170 -23.67 -14.09 -8.52
N GLY A 171 -23.69 -15.42 -8.45
CA GLY A 171 -23.68 -16.30 -9.64
C GLY A 171 -22.33 -16.44 -10.31
N SER A 172 -21.26 -15.82 -9.76
CA SER A 172 -19.93 -16.03 -10.30
C SER A 172 -19.34 -17.38 -9.92
N VAL A 173 -18.50 -17.92 -10.78
CA VAL A 173 -17.70 -19.12 -10.54
C VAL A 173 -16.25 -18.81 -10.88
N LEU A 174 -15.34 -19.02 -9.93
CA LEU A 174 -13.90 -18.82 -10.12
C LEU A 174 -13.12 -19.77 -9.21
N ASN A 175 -11.85 -19.99 -9.54
CA ASN A 175 -10.87 -20.54 -8.60
C ASN A 175 -9.72 -19.54 -8.43
N ILE A 176 -9.51 -19.06 -7.21
CA ILE A 176 -8.50 -18.02 -6.97
C ILE A 176 -7.07 -18.54 -7.17
N ALA A 177 -6.83 -19.83 -6.90
CA ALA A 177 -5.52 -20.45 -7.12
C ALA A 177 -5.17 -20.53 -8.61
N GLU A 178 -6.14 -20.66 -9.51
CA GLU A 178 -5.90 -20.56 -10.95
C GLU A 178 -5.36 -19.17 -11.34
N CYS A 179 -5.92 -18.10 -10.76
CA CYS A 179 -5.43 -16.74 -10.98
C CYS A 179 -4.00 -16.55 -10.48
N CYS A 180 -3.57 -17.31 -9.47
CA CYS A 180 -2.20 -17.29 -8.95
C CYS A 180 -1.20 -18.10 -9.80
N LEU A 181 -1.64 -19.22 -10.38
CA LEU A 181 -0.77 -20.23 -10.99
C LEU A 181 -0.68 -20.13 -12.52
N LEU A 182 -1.67 -19.53 -13.16
CA LEU A 182 -1.70 -19.41 -14.62
C LEU A 182 -0.98 -18.14 -15.09
N PRO A 183 -0.04 -18.25 -16.05
CA PRO A 183 0.68 -17.08 -16.57
C PRO A 183 -0.24 -16.12 -17.34
N THR A 184 -1.39 -16.60 -17.83
CA THR A 184 -2.38 -15.82 -18.57
C THR A 184 -3.02 -14.71 -17.74
N SER A 185 -3.01 -14.85 -16.41
CA SER A 185 -3.59 -13.86 -15.49
C SER A 185 -2.66 -12.68 -15.24
N TYR A 186 -1.44 -12.60 -15.80
CA TYR A 186 -0.65 -11.36 -15.72
C TYR A 186 0.22 -11.21 -16.97
N PRO A 187 0.03 -10.17 -17.81
CA PRO A 187 0.75 -10.04 -19.09
C PRO A 187 2.27 -9.88 -18.96
N ARG A 188 2.81 -9.79 -17.73
CA ARG A 188 4.24 -9.62 -17.44
C ARG A 188 4.91 -10.84 -16.80
N LYS A 189 4.16 -11.92 -16.51
CA LYS A 189 4.72 -13.14 -15.90
C LYS A 189 4.64 -14.31 -16.87
N THR A 190 5.74 -15.05 -16.95
CA THR A 190 5.87 -16.28 -17.74
C THR A 190 6.10 -17.45 -16.82
N ASP A 191 6.00 -18.68 -17.34
CA ASP A 191 6.32 -19.91 -16.62
C ASP A 191 7.69 -19.88 -15.92
N ASN A 192 8.68 -19.18 -16.50
CA ASN A 192 10.04 -19.09 -15.97
C ASN A 192 10.22 -17.96 -14.94
N SER A 193 9.17 -17.19 -14.65
CA SER A 193 9.22 -16.11 -13.67
C SER A 193 9.30 -16.70 -12.26
N VAL A 194 10.18 -16.15 -11.42
CA VAL A 194 10.29 -16.56 -10.01
C VAL A 194 8.98 -16.24 -9.28
N ALA A 195 8.41 -17.24 -8.62
CA ALA A 195 7.14 -17.16 -7.90
C ALA A 195 7.34 -17.22 -6.38
N ILE A 196 8.21 -18.11 -5.90
CA ILE A 196 8.54 -18.25 -4.48
C ILE A 196 10.04 -18.10 -4.30
N VAL A 197 10.45 -17.29 -3.33
CA VAL A 197 11.82 -17.15 -2.87
C VAL A 197 11.83 -17.46 -1.38
N TRP A 198 12.72 -18.34 -0.95
CA TRP A 198 12.82 -18.73 0.44
C TRP A 198 14.24 -19.07 0.84
N ARG A 199 14.43 -19.28 2.14
CA ARG A 199 15.63 -19.81 2.73
C ARG A 199 15.22 -20.73 3.87
N GLU A 200 15.94 -21.82 4.04
CA GLU A 200 15.68 -22.72 5.16
C GLU A 200 16.10 -22.07 6.47
N GLU A 201 15.30 -22.30 7.52
CA GLU A 201 15.60 -21.82 8.86
C GLU A 201 16.96 -22.33 9.33
N GLY A 202 17.77 -21.44 9.91
CA GLY A 202 19.12 -21.76 10.37
C GLY A 202 20.19 -21.80 9.27
N ARG A 203 19.86 -21.46 8.02
CA ARG A 203 20.82 -21.38 6.89
C ARG A 203 21.00 -19.96 6.37
N ASP A 204 21.24 -19.01 7.27
CA ASP A 204 21.31 -17.57 6.97
C ASP A 204 22.44 -17.16 6.00
N ASP A 205 23.51 -17.94 5.97
CA ASP A 205 24.65 -17.73 5.09
C ASP A 205 24.48 -18.36 3.69
N ASP A 206 23.48 -19.22 3.51
CA ASP A 206 23.21 -19.87 2.23
C ASP A 206 22.50 -18.91 1.25
N PRO A 207 22.73 -19.06 -0.07
CA PRO A 207 21.94 -18.37 -1.08
C PRO A 207 20.45 -18.68 -0.94
N VAL A 208 19.60 -17.71 -1.27
CA VAL A 208 18.14 -17.93 -1.31
C VAL A 208 17.78 -18.92 -2.41
N CYS A 209 16.85 -19.81 -2.08
CA CYS A 209 16.24 -20.74 -3.02
C CYS A 209 15.12 -20.04 -3.79
N HIS A 210 14.80 -20.56 -4.98
CA HIS A 210 13.75 -20.03 -5.83
C HIS A 210 12.96 -21.15 -6.52
N LEU A 211 11.67 -20.94 -6.69
CA LEU A 211 10.82 -21.74 -7.58
C LEU A 211 10.23 -20.82 -8.64
N THR A 212 10.23 -21.30 -9.88
CA THR A 212 9.52 -20.63 -10.97
C THR A 212 8.01 -20.87 -10.87
N LEU A 213 7.22 -20.09 -11.59
CA LEU A 213 5.77 -20.28 -11.67
C LEU A 213 5.41 -21.69 -12.17
N ARG A 214 6.18 -22.22 -13.13
CA ARG A 214 6.03 -23.60 -13.59
C ARG A 214 6.27 -24.60 -12.46
N ASP A 215 7.38 -24.48 -11.74
CA ASP A 215 7.72 -25.43 -10.67
C ASP A 215 6.65 -25.44 -9.56
N VAL A 216 6.13 -24.26 -9.21
CA VAL A 216 5.04 -24.14 -8.24
C VAL A 216 3.77 -24.79 -8.78
N ARG A 217 3.38 -24.49 -10.03
CA ARG A 217 2.18 -25.06 -10.65
C ARG A 217 2.26 -26.59 -10.72
N ASP A 218 3.39 -27.14 -11.13
CA ASP A 218 3.57 -28.58 -11.29
C ASP A 218 3.48 -29.31 -9.93
N GLN A 219 4.11 -28.74 -8.89
CA GLN A 219 4.00 -29.29 -7.53
C GLN A 219 2.60 -29.15 -6.94
N VAL A 220 1.92 -28.01 -7.16
CA VAL A 220 0.54 -27.81 -6.72
C VAL A 220 -0.39 -28.83 -7.39
N MET A 221 -0.25 -29.05 -8.69
CA MET A 221 -1.07 -30.01 -9.42
C MET A 221 -0.81 -31.45 -8.97
N LEU A 222 0.46 -31.79 -8.65
CA LEU A 222 0.79 -33.09 -8.09
C LEU A 222 0.04 -33.34 -6.77
N VAL A 223 0.08 -32.38 -5.84
CA VAL A 223 -0.61 -32.50 -4.54
C VAL A 223 -2.13 -32.49 -4.73
N ALA A 224 -2.66 -31.62 -5.59
CA ALA A 224 -4.10 -31.54 -5.87
C ALA A 224 -4.65 -32.88 -6.40
N ASN A 225 -3.94 -33.52 -7.33
CA ASN A 225 -4.30 -34.84 -7.85
C ASN A 225 -4.27 -35.93 -6.75
N ALA A 226 -3.31 -35.86 -5.82
CA ALA A 226 -3.27 -36.76 -4.68
C ALA A 226 -4.48 -36.54 -3.75
N LEU A 227 -4.84 -35.29 -3.47
CA LEU A 227 -6.02 -34.95 -2.67
C LEU A 227 -7.32 -35.43 -3.32
N ASP A 228 -7.41 -35.36 -4.66
CA ASP A 228 -8.57 -35.87 -5.41
C ASP A 228 -8.81 -37.38 -5.26
N SER A 229 -7.77 -38.15 -4.93
CA SER A 229 -7.91 -39.58 -4.66
C SER A 229 -8.50 -39.90 -3.28
N THR A 230 -8.48 -38.95 -2.34
CA THR A 230 -8.76 -39.20 -0.91
C THR A 230 -9.92 -38.37 -0.37
N PHE A 231 -10.06 -37.12 -0.82
CA PHE A 231 -11.03 -36.16 -0.30
C PHE A 231 -12.09 -35.82 -1.36
N SER A 232 -13.20 -35.24 -0.93
CA SER A 232 -14.24 -34.68 -1.79
C SER A 232 -14.16 -33.15 -1.84
N LYS A 233 -14.76 -32.55 -2.87
CA LYS A 233 -14.90 -31.07 -2.93
C LYS A 233 -15.71 -30.58 -1.73
N GLY A 234 -15.25 -29.51 -1.10
CA GLY A 234 -15.84 -28.95 0.12
C GLY A 234 -15.31 -29.57 1.42
N ASP A 235 -14.50 -30.62 1.37
CA ASP A 235 -13.84 -31.15 2.58
C ASP A 235 -12.89 -30.10 3.18
N ILE A 236 -12.80 -30.10 4.51
CA ILE A 236 -11.93 -29.20 5.28
C ILE A 236 -10.61 -29.92 5.57
N ILE A 237 -9.48 -29.28 5.22
CA ILE A 237 -8.14 -29.82 5.41
C ILE A 237 -7.33 -28.81 6.22
N ALA A 238 -6.98 -29.16 7.46
CA ALA A 238 -6.11 -28.36 8.31
C ALA A 238 -4.63 -28.54 7.91
N ILE A 239 -3.87 -27.45 7.90
CA ILE A 239 -2.42 -27.45 7.74
C ILE A 239 -1.77 -27.13 9.09
N ASP A 240 -1.08 -28.10 9.67
CA ASP A 240 -0.23 -27.91 10.85
C ASP A 240 1.25 -28.01 10.45
N MET A 241 1.78 -26.91 9.89
CA MET A 241 3.12 -26.84 9.33
C MET A 241 3.76 -25.47 9.56
N PRO A 242 5.10 -25.40 9.67
CA PRO A 242 5.82 -24.13 9.64
C PRO A 242 5.73 -23.44 8.26
N MET A 243 6.14 -22.17 8.19
CA MET A 243 6.07 -21.34 6.98
C MET A 243 7.12 -21.74 5.94
N THR A 244 6.92 -22.90 5.32
CA THR A 244 7.78 -23.51 4.30
C THR A 244 7.16 -23.42 2.91
N VAL A 245 7.95 -23.67 1.88
CA VAL A 245 7.45 -23.75 0.49
C VAL A 245 6.39 -24.85 0.34
N SER A 246 6.58 -25.98 1.02
CA SER A 246 5.61 -27.07 1.03
C SER A 246 4.25 -26.63 1.58
N ALA A 247 4.22 -25.80 2.62
CA ALA A 247 2.97 -25.26 3.17
C ALA A 247 2.23 -24.39 2.13
N VAL A 248 2.94 -23.54 1.38
CA VAL A 248 2.35 -22.74 0.29
C VAL A 248 1.78 -23.63 -0.82
N ILE A 249 2.53 -24.66 -1.23
CA ILE A 249 2.10 -25.61 -2.26
C ILE A 249 0.84 -26.36 -1.82
N ILE A 250 0.82 -26.88 -0.59
CA ILE A 250 -0.33 -27.61 -0.04
C ILE A 250 -1.55 -26.69 0.07
N TYR A 251 -1.38 -25.45 0.55
CA TYR A 251 -2.44 -24.47 0.65
C TYR A 251 -3.09 -24.19 -0.72
N LEU A 252 -2.29 -23.93 -1.76
CA LEU A 252 -2.79 -23.71 -3.12
C LEU A 252 -3.41 -24.98 -3.72
N ALA A 253 -2.88 -26.17 -3.39
CA ALA A 253 -3.43 -27.45 -3.85
C ALA A 253 -4.82 -27.75 -3.26
N ILE A 254 -5.03 -27.43 -1.99
CA ILE A 254 -6.35 -27.55 -1.33
C ILE A 254 -7.35 -26.63 -2.03
N ILE A 255 -6.97 -25.37 -2.29
CA ILE A 255 -7.85 -24.39 -2.95
C ILE A 255 -8.15 -24.77 -4.39
N ILE A 256 -7.13 -25.14 -5.20
CA ILE A 256 -7.34 -25.43 -6.62
C ILE A 256 -8.20 -26.69 -6.83
N SER A 257 -8.09 -27.65 -5.92
CA SER A 257 -8.94 -28.84 -5.91
C SER A 257 -10.35 -28.56 -5.36
N GLY A 258 -10.64 -27.38 -4.81
CA GLY A 258 -11.97 -27.01 -4.32
C GLY A 258 -12.29 -27.57 -2.93
N ARG A 259 -11.25 -27.76 -2.10
CA ARG A 259 -11.37 -28.03 -0.67
C ARG A 259 -11.20 -26.73 0.12
N ILE A 260 -11.52 -26.79 1.41
CA ILE A 260 -11.45 -25.67 2.33
C ILE A 260 -10.21 -25.86 3.20
N VAL A 261 -9.39 -24.81 3.29
CA VAL A 261 -8.22 -24.73 4.17
C VAL A 261 -8.56 -23.90 5.40
#